data_AF-A0A3D3F218-F1
#
_entry.id   AF-A0A3D3F218-F1
#
_cell.length_a   1.000
_cell.length_b   1.000
_cell.length_c   1.000
_cell.angle_alpha   90.00
_cell.angle_beta   90.00
_cell.angle_gamma   90.00
#
_symmetry.space_group_name_H-M   'P 1'
#
loop_
_entity.id
_entity.type
_entity.pdbx_description
1 polymer ?
#
loop_
_entity_poly.entity_id
_entity_poly.type
_entity_poly.pdbx_seq_one_letter_code
_entity_poly.pdbx_strand_id
1 'polypeptide(L)'
;DNVSNETRFDGTRCSQKGKMLEQSIEDIRRDAEKRHIQKQNEKINLFIEYLHLTMAPYVTDDELYRLDSYIELYAREESLPDNLIPIKPKTLKNPDMFHFGWNMAHYFDHKKQDVVPWLQRVFVDLQDLEYSYIKGKLHDYQTKKHIIPNIDDIPKYLAEQNK
;
A
#
# COMPACT_ATOMS: atom_id res chain seq x y z
N ASP A 1 57.75 26.28 53.31
CA ASP A 1 56.85 27.17 52.53
C ASP A 1 57.57 27.54 51.26
N ASN A 2 57.24 26.99 50.08
CA ASN A 2 56.04 27.15 49.24
C ASN A 2 56.20 28.28 48.21
N VAL A 3 55.62 28.07 47.01
CA VAL A 3 55.66 28.89 45.77
C VAL A 3 57.02 28.78 45.02
N SER A 4 57.11 28.46 43.71
CA SER A 4 56.08 28.17 42.68
C SER A 4 56.53 27.10 41.66
N ASN A 5 55.66 26.80 40.67
CA ASN A 5 55.89 25.94 39.51
C ASN A 5 56.34 26.72 38.26
N GLU A 6 57.11 26.09 37.37
CA GLU A 6 56.92 26.19 35.92
C GLU A 6 57.21 24.85 35.23
N THR A 7 56.18 24.23 34.63
CA THR A 7 56.39 23.22 33.58
C THR A 7 55.33 23.39 32.51
N ARG A 8 55.77 23.77 31.32
CA ARG A 8 54.94 24.06 30.15
C ARG A 8 54.63 22.74 29.43
N PHE A 9 53.36 22.39 29.25
CA PHE A 9 52.94 21.33 28.33
C PHE A 9 52.00 21.89 27.26
N ASP A 10 52.43 21.75 26.01
CA ASP A 10 51.74 22.25 24.82
C ASP A 10 50.57 21.31 24.45
N GLY A 11 49.35 21.80 24.66
CA GLY A 11 48.10 21.09 24.37
C GLY A 11 47.64 21.18 22.91
N THR A 12 48.54 20.99 21.94
CA THR A 12 48.18 21.13 20.53
C THR A 12 47.39 19.94 19.98
N ARG A 13 46.07 20.15 19.85
CA ARG A 13 45.22 19.70 18.71
C ARG A 13 44.88 18.21 18.58
N CYS A 14 44.04 17.69 19.48
CA CYS A 14 43.13 16.59 19.12
C CYS A 14 41.86 17.17 18.44
N SER A 15 41.96 17.52 17.16
CA SER A 15 40.87 18.14 16.39
C SER A 15 40.44 17.27 15.19
N GLN A 16 40.03 16.03 15.46
CA GLN A 16 39.46 15.11 14.46
C GLN A 16 38.26 14.28 14.97
N LYS A 17 37.70 14.59 16.15
CA LYS A 17 36.41 14.05 16.62
C LYS A 17 35.44 15.22 16.86
N GLY A 18 34.52 15.43 15.93
CA GLY A 18 33.55 16.53 16.01
C GLY A 18 32.72 16.80 14.73
N LYS A 19 32.62 15.83 13.82
CA LYS A 19 31.77 15.90 12.62
C LYS A 19 30.90 14.65 12.39
N MET A 20 30.71 13.82 13.41
CA MET A 20 29.41 13.18 13.55
C MET A 20 28.45 14.33 13.88
N LEU A 21 27.53 14.64 12.96
CA LEU A 21 26.40 15.48 13.34
C LEU A 21 25.69 14.77 14.49
N GLU A 22 25.48 15.46 15.60
CA GLU A 22 24.40 15.13 16.53
C GLU A 22 23.09 15.42 15.79
N GLN A 23 22.70 14.49 14.93
CA GLN A 23 21.40 14.52 14.27
C GLN A 23 20.35 14.47 15.37
N SER A 24 19.51 15.51 15.46
CA SER A 24 18.63 15.65 16.61
C SER A 24 17.63 14.50 16.66
N ILE A 25 17.10 14.22 17.86
CA ILE A 25 16.02 13.23 18.03
C ILE A 25 14.83 13.55 17.10
N GLU A 26 14.61 14.83 16.81
CA GLU A 26 13.56 15.29 15.90
C GLU A 26 13.89 15.02 14.43
N ASP A 27 15.15 15.19 14.01
CA ASP A 27 15.59 14.79 12.68
C ASP A 27 15.47 13.26 12.48
N ILE A 28 15.79 12.46 13.50
CA ILE A 28 15.66 11.00 13.47
C ILE A 28 14.19 10.59 13.30
N ARG A 29 13.25 11.23 14.03
CA ARG A 29 11.81 11.01 13.89
C ARG A 29 11.32 11.38 12.49
N ARG A 30 11.62 12.59 12.01
CA ARG A 30 11.22 13.06 10.68
C ARG A 30 11.75 12.16 9.56
N ASP A 31 12.96 11.63 9.70
CA ASP A 31 13.53 10.73 8.71
C ASP A 31 12.92 9.32 8.79
N ALA A 32 12.48 8.87 9.97
CA ALA A 32 11.70 7.63 10.12
C ALA A 32 10.31 7.77 9.47
N GLU A 33 9.61 8.88 9.72
CA GLU A 33 8.31 9.23 9.12
C GLU A 33 8.40 9.23 7.58
N LYS A 34 9.37 9.94 7.01
CA LYS A 34 9.62 9.97 5.55
C LYS A 34 9.85 8.58 4.97
N ARG A 35 10.64 7.74 5.65
CA ARG A 35 10.89 6.35 5.22
C ARG A 35 9.65 5.47 5.33
N HIS A 36 8.75 5.74 6.29
CA HIS A 36 7.49 5.03 6.40
C HIS A 36 6.54 5.40 5.25
N ILE A 37 6.32 6.70 5.02
CA ILE A 37 5.51 7.23 3.91
C ILE A 37 6.03 6.75 2.55
N GLN A 38 7.36 6.76 2.34
CA GLN A 38 7.96 6.28 1.09
C GLN A 38 7.65 4.80 0.84
N LYS A 39 7.81 3.94 1.85
CA LYS A 39 7.49 2.50 1.73
C LYS A 39 6.00 2.23 1.52
N GLN A 40 5.13 3.01 2.18
CA GLN A 40 3.68 3.00 1.97
C GLN A 40 3.35 3.33 0.51
N ASN A 41 3.89 4.41 -0.04
CA ASN A 41 3.68 4.79 -1.44
C ASN A 41 4.26 3.76 -2.43
N GLU A 42 5.42 3.17 -2.16
CA GLU A 42 5.98 2.06 -2.97
C GLU A 42 5.05 0.84 -3.00
N LYS A 43 4.47 0.47 -1.84
CA LYS A 43 3.48 -0.62 -1.72
C LYS A 43 2.21 -0.28 -2.53
N ILE A 44 1.70 0.95 -2.38
CA ILE A 44 0.54 1.44 -3.14
C ILE A 44 0.78 1.37 -4.64
N ASN A 45 1.88 1.95 -5.13
CA ASN A 45 2.19 2.01 -6.57
C ASN A 45 2.27 0.60 -7.20
N LEU A 46 2.85 -0.38 -6.50
CA LEU A 46 2.91 -1.75 -7.01
C LEU A 46 1.51 -2.40 -7.10
N PHE A 47 0.58 -2.05 -6.19
CA PHE A 47 -0.81 -2.49 -6.31
C PHE A 47 -1.56 -1.75 -7.43
N ILE A 48 -1.20 -0.49 -7.73
CA ILE A 48 -1.73 0.24 -8.89
C ILE A 48 -1.26 -0.39 -10.20
N GLU A 49 0.00 -0.81 -10.32
CA GLU A 49 0.48 -1.59 -11.47
C GLU A 49 -0.33 -2.89 -11.66
N TYR A 50 -0.63 -3.59 -10.56
CA TYR A 50 -1.49 -4.77 -10.55
C TYR A 50 -2.95 -4.46 -10.94
N LEU A 51 -3.52 -3.36 -10.45
CA LEU A 51 -4.84 -2.87 -10.87
C LEU A 51 -4.84 -2.63 -12.38
N HIS A 52 -3.89 -1.86 -12.90
CA HIS A 52 -3.84 -1.49 -14.32
C HIS A 52 -3.75 -2.74 -15.20
N LEU A 53 -2.90 -3.70 -14.82
CA LEU A 53 -2.74 -4.95 -15.56
C LEU A 53 -4.02 -5.82 -15.57
N THR A 54 -4.79 -5.83 -14.48
CA THR A 54 -5.95 -6.74 -14.33
C THR A 54 -7.32 -6.12 -14.62
N MET A 55 -7.47 -4.81 -14.45
CA MET A 55 -8.76 -4.11 -14.56
C MET A 55 -8.87 -3.20 -15.79
N ALA A 56 -7.77 -2.62 -16.29
CA ALA A 56 -7.83 -1.66 -17.40
C ALA A 56 -8.54 -2.18 -18.68
N PRO A 57 -8.43 -3.47 -19.08
CA PRO A 57 -9.19 -3.99 -20.23
C PRO A 57 -10.71 -3.99 -20.06
N TYR A 58 -11.20 -3.80 -18.82
CA TYR A 58 -12.59 -4.00 -18.42
C TYR A 58 -13.28 -2.71 -17.96
N VAL A 59 -12.55 -1.65 -17.67
CA VAL A 59 -13.11 -0.36 -17.26
C VAL A 59 -12.83 0.73 -18.31
N THR A 60 -13.43 1.91 -18.16
CA THR A 60 -13.03 3.11 -18.90
C THR A 60 -11.84 3.82 -18.23
N ASP A 61 -11.13 4.68 -18.96
CA ASP A 61 -10.00 5.45 -18.42
C ASP A 61 -10.40 6.26 -17.17
N ASP A 62 -11.58 6.90 -17.19
CA ASP A 62 -12.14 7.63 -16.04
C ASP A 62 -12.40 6.72 -14.82
N GLU A 63 -12.97 5.53 -15.05
CA GLU A 63 -13.15 4.52 -14.00
C GLU A 63 -11.80 4.01 -13.47
N LEU A 64 -10.77 3.88 -14.32
CA LEU A 64 -9.44 3.46 -13.88
C LEU A 64 -8.79 4.52 -12.98
N TYR A 65 -8.80 5.81 -13.37
CA TYR A 65 -8.31 6.91 -12.54
C TYR A 65 -9.08 7.04 -11.21
N ARG A 66 -10.38 6.71 -11.20
CA ARG A 66 -11.17 6.61 -9.96
C ARG A 66 -10.76 5.40 -9.11
N LEU A 67 -10.49 4.23 -9.71
CA LEU A 67 -9.97 3.07 -8.98
C LEU A 67 -8.61 3.35 -8.34
N ASP A 68 -7.70 4.04 -9.03
CA ASP A 68 -6.41 4.46 -8.47
C ASP A 68 -6.63 5.23 -7.16
N SER A 69 -7.50 6.25 -7.22
CA SER A 69 -7.87 7.09 -6.08
C SER A 69 -8.53 6.30 -4.94
N TYR A 70 -9.39 5.33 -5.25
CA TYR A 70 -10.11 4.53 -4.25
C TYR A 70 -9.24 3.46 -3.58
N ILE A 71 -8.20 2.97 -4.27
CA ILE A 71 -7.16 2.11 -3.71
C ILE A 71 -6.22 2.93 -2.82
N GLU A 72 -5.81 4.11 -3.27
CA GLU A 72 -4.97 5.03 -2.50
C GLU A 72 -5.58 5.35 -1.13
N LEU A 73 -6.89 5.61 -1.08
CA LEU A 73 -7.63 5.79 0.18
C LEU A 73 -7.68 4.50 1.00
N TYR A 74 -8.01 3.35 0.38
CA TYR A 74 -8.08 2.06 1.08
C TYR A 74 -6.76 1.67 1.75
N ALA A 75 -5.65 1.83 1.03
CA ALA A 75 -4.31 1.45 1.49
C ALA A 75 -3.79 2.34 2.63
N ARG A 76 -4.29 3.58 2.75
CA ARG A 76 -4.01 4.50 3.86
C ARG A 76 -5.04 4.43 4.99
N GLU A 77 -5.95 3.45 4.94
CA GLU A 77 -7.09 3.29 5.87
C GLU A 77 -8.01 4.53 5.94
N GLU A 78 -8.06 5.32 4.86
CA GLU A 78 -8.89 6.52 4.74
C GLU A 78 -10.31 6.19 4.23
N SER A 79 -11.29 7.01 4.62
CA SER A 79 -12.68 6.84 4.24
C SER A 79 -12.94 7.17 2.77
N LEU A 80 -13.61 6.27 2.04
CA LEU A 80 -14.13 6.55 0.70
C LEU A 80 -15.13 7.74 0.73
N PRO A 81 -15.13 8.65 -0.27
CA PRO A 81 -16.00 9.82 -0.30
C PRO A 81 -17.49 9.46 -0.29
N ASP A 82 -18.31 10.21 0.44
CA ASP A 82 -19.77 9.95 0.54
C ASP A 82 -20.47 10.01 -0.83
N ASN A 83 -20.00 10.87 -1.73
CA ASN A 83 -20.46 11.02 -3.11
C ASN A 83 -19.62 10.20 -4.12
N LEU A 84 -18.97 9.13 -3.68
CA LEU A 84 -18.25 8.20 -4.55
C LEU A 84 -19.15 7.75 -5.71
N ILE A 85 -18.59 7.80 -6.93
CA ILE A 85 -19.25 7.30 -8.13
C ILE A 85 -18.82 5.83 -8.29
N PRO A 86 -19.76 4.86 -8.22
CA PRO A 86 -19.46 3.46 -8.43
C PRO A 86 -18.95 3.17 -9.85
N ILE A 87 -18.43 1.96 -10.03
CA ILE A 87 -17.74 1.50 -11.23
C ILE A 87 -18.40 0.22 -11.72
N LYS A 88 -18.54 0.07 -13.04
CA LYS A 88 -19.15 -1.11 -13.63
C LYS A 88 -18.22 -1.75 -14.68
N PRO A 89 -17.31 -2.64 -14.23
CA PRO A 89 -16.43 -3.35 -15.13
C PRO A 89 -17.24 -4.15 -16.16
N LYS A 90 -16.85 -4.04 -17.42
CA LYS A 90 -17.38 -4.84 -18.52
C LYS A 90 -16.85 -6.27 -18.38
N THR A 91 -17.70 -7.25 -18.66
CA THR A 91 -17.41 -8.70 -18.77
C THR A 91 -16.88 -9.44 -17.53
N LEU A 92 -16.24 -8.76 -16.57
CA LEU A 92 -15.90 -9.35 -15.27
C LEU A 92 -17.16 -9.77 -14.51
N LYS A 93 -17.08 -10.88 -13.76
CA LYS A 93 -18.19 -11.44 -12.98
C LYS A 93 -17.91 -11.25 -11.50
N ASN A 94 -18.95 -11.34 -10.66
CA ASN A 94 -18.85 -11.13 -9.22
C ASN A 94 -17.64 -11.85 -8.55
N PRO A 95 -17.31 -13.11 -8.88
CA PRO A 95 -16.09 -13.76 -8.38
C PRO A 95 -14.77 -13.04 -8.73
N ASP A 96 -14.63 -12.46 -9.93
CA ASP A 96 -13.43 -11.72 -10.33
C ASP A 96 -13.20 -10.50 -9.41
N MET A 97 -14.25 -9.73 -9.12
CA MET A 97 -14.17 -8.61 -8.16
C MET A 97 -14.01 -9.09 -6.70
N PHE A 98 -14.54 -10.27 -6.34
CA PHE A 98 -14.29 -10.86 -5.01
C PHE A 98 -12.82 -11.22 -4.84
N HIS A 99 -12.20 -11.81 -5.85
CA HIS A 99 -10.77 -12.13 -5.83
C HIS A 99 -9.91 -10.87 -5.85
N PHE A 100 -10.26 -9.87 -6.66
CA PHE A 100 -9.62 -8.55 -6.64
C PHE A 100 -9.61 -7.94 -5.22
N GLY A 101 -10.76 -7.91 -4.54
CA GLY A 101 -10.85 -7.39 -3.17
C GLY A 101 -10.05 -8.21 -2.17
N TRP A 102 -10.00 -9.54 -2.32
CA TRP A 102 -9.13 -10.37 -1.48
C TRP A 102 -7.65 -10.12 -1.75
N ASN A 103 -7.23 -9.99 -3.01
CA ASN A 103 -5.86 -9.66 -3.39
C ASN A 103 -5.44 -8.32 -2.76
N MET A 104 -6.34 -7.32 -2.80
CA MET A 104 -6.13 -6.02 -2.16
C MET A 104 -5.94 -6.16 -0.64
N ALA A 105 -6.90 -6.80 0.04
CA ALA A 105 -6.82 -6.98 1.50
C ALA A 105 -5.60 -7.79 1.93
N HIS A 106 -5.30 -8.87 1.21
CA HIS A 106 -4.14 -9.73 1.48
C HIS A 106 -2.83 -8.99 1.28
N TYR A 107 -2.67 -8.28 0.16
CA TYR A 107 -1.45 -7.56 -0.15
C TYR A 107 -1.18 -6.42 0.83
N PHE A 108 -2.20 -5.66 1.25
CA PHE A 108 -2.05 -4.61 2.24
C PHE A 108 -1.95 -5.10 3.69
N ASP A 109 -2.00 -6.41 3.94
CA ASP A 109 -2.04 -7.04 5.29
C ASP A 109 -3.28 -6.67 6.12
N HIS A 110 -4.36 -6.26 5.43
CA HIS A 110 -5.65 -5.94 6.05
C HIS A 110 -6.46 -7.23 6.30
N LYS A 111 -7.39 -7.19 7.27
CA LYS A 111 -8.26 -8.35 7.51
C LYS A 111 -9.18 -8.55 6.30
N LYS A 112 -9.16 -9.75 5.71
CA LYS A 112 -9.86 -10.03 4.45
C LYS A 112 -11.33 -9.57 4.39
N GLN A 113 -12.09 -9.67 5.48
CA GLN A 113 -13.51 -9.30 5.47
C GLN A 113 -13.78 -7.78 5.53
N ASP A 114 -12.77 -6.98 5.87
CA ASP A 114 -12.91 -5.53 6.03
C ASP A 114 -12.89 -4.83 4.66
N VAL A 115 -12.54 -5.54 3.58
CA VAL A 115 -12.69 -5.07 2.18
C VAL A 115 -14.11 -5.16 1.64
N VAL A 116 -15.01 -5.92 2.28
CA VAL A 116 -16.36 -6.16 1.74
C VAL A 116 -17.18 -4.86 1.62
N PRO A 117 -17.19 -3.95 2.60
CA PRO A 117 -17.87 -2.65 2.45
C PRO A 117 -17.25 -1.77 1.35
N TRP A 118 -15.93 -1.86 1.12
CA TRP A 118 -15.26 -1.18 0.01
C TRP A 118 -15.74 -1.73 -1.34
N LEU A 119 -15.77 -3.07 -1.50
CA LEU A 119 -16.28 -3.74 -2.70
C LEU A 119 -17.73 -3.36 -3.00
N GLN A 120 -18.60 -3.34 -1.98
CA GLN A 120 -20.00 -2.95 -2.11
C GLN A 120 -20.14 -1.47 -2.53
N ARG A 121 -19.33 -0.55 -2.01
CA ARG A 121 -19.39 0.86 -2.43
C ARG A 121 -18.85 1.08 -3.85
N VAL A 122 -17.73 0.44 -4.18
CA VAL A 122 -16.98 0.72 -5.43
C VAL A 122 -17.59 0.04 -6.65
N PHE A 123 -18.12 -1.19 -6.54
CA PHE A 123 -18.62 -1.93 -7.70
C PHE A 123 -20.14 -2.02 -7.73
N VAL A 124 -20.76 -1.52 -8.81
CA VAL A 124 -22.22 -1.49 -9.01
C VAL A 124 -22.85 -2.88 -8.78
N ASP A 125 -22.29 -3.92 -9.40
CA ASP A 125 -22.88 -5.26 -9.39
C ASP A 125 -22.71 -6.01 -8.05
N LEU A 126 -22.08 -5.37 -7.05
CA LEU A 126 -21.90 -5.89 -5.69
C LEU A 126 -22.72 -5.16 -4.61
N GLN A 127 -23.33 -4.00 -4.92
CA GLN A 127 -24.01 -3.13 -3.95
C GLN A 127 -25.09 -3.85 -3.15
N ASP A 128 -25.99 -4.57 -3.84
CA ASP A 128 -27.16 -5.22 -3.24
C ASP A 128 -26.89 -6.64 -2.72
N LEU A 129 -25.64 -7.12 -2.79
CA LEU A 129 -25.29 -8.46 -2.30
C LEU A 129 -25.07 -8.46 -0.79
N GLU A 130 -25.46 -9.56 -0.13
CA GLU A 130 -25.22 -9.70 1.30
C GLU A 130 -23.71 -9.73 1.63
N TYR A 131 -23.32 -9.00 2.69
CA TYR A 131 -21.97 -8.99 3.24
C TYR A 131 -21.44 -10.40 3.55
N SER A 132 -22.30 -11.26 4.11
CA SER A 132 -22.05 -12.68 4.39
C SER A 132 -21.65 -13.48 3.14
N TYR A 133 -22.36 -13.26 2.04
CA TYR A 133 -22.15 -13.91 0.76
C TYR A 133 -20.81 -13.50 0.14
N ILE A 134 -20.53 -12.19 0.04
CA ILE A 134 -19.25 -11.69 -0.48
C ILE A 134 -18.09 -12.22 0.39
N LYS A 135 -18.18 -12.05 1.71
CA LYS A 135 -17.16 -12.53 2.67
C LYS A 135 -16.83 -14.01 2.52
N GLY A 136 -17.83 -14.84 2.23
CA GLY A 136 -17.67 -16.27 1.98
C GLY A 136 -17.08 -16.65 0.62
N LYS A 137 -16.92 -15.68 -0.30
CA LYS A 137 -16.49 -15.88 -1.70
C LYS A 137 -15.26 -15.09 -2.12
N LEU A 138 -14.66 -14.32 -1.21
CA LEU A 138 -13.40 -13.59 -1.41
C LEU A 138 -12.23 -14.47 -1.94
N HIS A 139 -12.19 -15.75 -1.59
CA HIS A 139 -11.10 -16.65 -1.98
C HIS A 139 -11.60 -18.05 -2.36
N ASP A 140 -11.14 -18.58 -3.50
CA ASP A 140 -11.41 -19.94 -4.00
C ASP A 140 -10.10 -20.69 -4.27
N TYR A 141 -10.02 -21.98 -3.93
CA TYR A 141 -8.89 -22.83 -4.31
C TYR A 141 -8.82 -23.08 -5.83
N GLN A 142 -9.95 -22.97 -6.53
CA GLN A 142 -10.03 -23.11 -7.99
C GLN A 142 -10.05 -21.75 -8.72
N THR A 143 -9.44 -20.73 -8.12
CA THR A 143 -9.47 -19.34 -8.62
C THR A 143 -8.93 -19.15 -10.04
N LYS A 144 -8.01 -19.99 -10.53
CA LYS A 144 -7.38 -19.89 -11.87
C LYS A 144 -8.32 -20.03 -13.07
N LYS A 145 -9.60 -20.37 -12.86
CA LYS A 145 -10.67 -20.36 -13.89
C LYS A 145 -11.29 -18.97 -14.13
N HIS A 146 -10.93 -18.00 -13.30
CA HIS A 146 -11.42 -16.62 -13.33
C HIS A 146 -10.45 -15.72 -14.10
N ILE A 147 -10.95 -14.59 -14.60
CA ILE A 147 -10.13 -13.58 -15.26
C ILE A 147 -9.19 -12.95 -14.24
N ILE A 148 -9.69 -12.68 -13.03
CA ILE A 148 -8.90 -12.25 -11.88
C ILE A 148 -8.79 -13.43 -10.90
N PRO A 149 -7.64 -14.09 -10.79
CA PRO A 149 -7.40 -15.12 -9.79
C PRO A 149 -7.00 -14.50 -8.43
N ASN A 150 -7.14 -15.26 -7.35
CA ASN A 150 -6.47 -14.98 -6.08
C ASN A 150 -4.96 -15.17 -6.25
N ILE A 151 -4.18 -14.21 -5.74
CA ILE A 151 -2.72 -14.11 -5.92
C ILE A 151 -2.08 -13.91 -4.54
N ASP A 152 -1.28 -14.88 -4.10
CA ASP A 152 -0.58 -14.85 -2.81
C ASP A 152 0.61 -13.87 -2.79
N ASP A 153 1.18 -13.57 -3.97
CA ASP A 153 2.39 -12.74 -4.13
C ASP A 153 2.26 -11.88 -5.39
N ILE A 154 1.72 -10.66 -5.22
CA ILE A 154 1.54 -9.68 -6.29
C ILE A 154 2.89 -9.24 -6.92
N PRO A 155 3.95 -8.90 -6.15
CA PRO A 155 5.27 -8.59 -6.71
C PRO A 155 5.78 -9.69 -7.66
N LYS A 156 5.67 -10.95 -7.25
CA LYS A 156 6.08 -12.09 -8.07
C LYS A 156 5.17 -12.27 -9.28
N TYR A 157 3.85 -12.14 -9.12
CA TYR A 157 2.90 -12.22 -10.24
C TYR A 157 3.21 -11.18 -11.33
N LEU A 158 3.44 -9.91 -10.95
CA LEU A 158 3.84 -8.85 -11.89
C LEU A 158 5.17 -9.19 -12.60
N ALA A 159 6.16 -9.70 -11.86
CA ALA A 159 7.43 -10.16 -12.43
C ALA A 159 7.32 -11.42 -13.32
N GLU A 160 6.18 -12.13 -13.28
CA GLU A 160 5.86 -13.25 -14.18
C GLU A 160 5.08 -12.82 -15.42
N GLN A 161 4.29 -11.74 -15.36
CA GLN A 161 3.58 -11.20 -16.53
C GLN A 161 4.46 -10.34 -17.46
N ASN A 162 5.58 -9.81 -16.95
CA ASN A 162 6.54 -9.00 -17.70
C ASN A 162 7.67 -9.82 -18.38
N LYS A 163 7.42 -11.09 -18.73
CA LYS A 163 8.39 -12.02 -19.33
C LYS A 163 7.94 -12.54 -20.70
#